data_AF-A0A933BX16-F1
#
_entry.id   AF-A0A933BX16-F1
#
_cell.length_a   1.000
_cell.length_b   1.000
_cell.length_c   1.000
_cell.angle_alpha   90.00
_cell.angle_beta   90.00
_cell.angle_gamma   90.00
#
_symmetry.space_group_name_H-M   'P 1'
#
loop_
_entity.id
_entity.type
_entity.pdbx_description
1 polymer ?
#
loop_
_entity_poly.entity_id
_entity_poly.type
_entity_poly.pdbx_seq_one_letter_code
_entity_poly.pdbx_strand_id
1 'polypeptide(L)'
;MMEHPIESRLHDYVDDALSPAERGAIEDHLAECASCREQVERLRALVGALAALPREVLPTHDLRPGIAARIAPRRPGRLAELLAPKSASTFWGPFADRTLWSARVPLAAAAVVLVVLSSVLTLLLVTPIRKKAAQVQAPAAQTAEAPAAVLAEFRGAEAGYLRAIGELESALGTRGSQLAPETIAILERNLRIIDAALAESRAALAQAPANPELARIILSTYEQKLELLRQAQRTIG
;
A
#
# COMPACT_ATOMS: atom_id res chain seq x y z
N MET A 1 26.63 2.56 22.73
CA MET A 1 25.62 2.07 21.75
C MET A 1 25.72 3.03 20.58
N MET A 2 26.38 2.63 19.48
CA MET A 2 26.51 3.49 18.30
C MET A 2 25.25 3.27 17.46
N GLU A 3 24.40 4.28 17.39
CA GLU A 3 23.23 4.29 16.52
C GLU A 3 23.69 4.46 15.07
N HIS A 4 23.43 3.46 14.22
CA HIS A 4 23.75 3.55 12.79
C HIS A 4 22.65 4.33 12.07
N PRO A 5 22.98 5.22 11.12
CA PRO A 5 22.00 5.86 10.28
C PRO A 5 21.20 4.81 9.49
N ILE A 6 19.90 5.07 9.33
CA ILE A 6 19.00 4.24 8.52
C ILE A 6 19.57 4.15 7.11
N GLU A 7 19.62 2.95 6.53
CA GLU A 7 20.22 2.64 5.22
C GLU A 7 19.81 3.62 4.11
N SER A 8 18.54 4.04 4.08
CA SER A 8 18.03 5.02 3.13
C SER A 8 18.78 6.36 3.14
N ARG A 9 19.21 6.84 4.31
CA ARG A 9 19.94 8.11 4.43
C ARG A 9 21.37 8.03 3.87
N LEU A 10 21.99 6.85 3.90
CA LEU A 10 23.30 6.64 3.27
C LEU A 10 23.19 6.66 1.74
N HIS A 11 22.12 6.10 1.18
CA HIS A 11 21.81 6.22 -0.24
C HIS A 11 21.57 7.68 -0.64
N ASP A 12 20.72 8.40 0.09
CA ASP A 12 20.46 9.82 -0.16
C ASP A 12 21.75 10.68 -0.07
N TYR A 13 22.67 10.33 0.84
CA TYR A 13 23.98 10.98 0.96
C TYR A 13 24.85 10.77 -0.28
N VAL A 14 24.90 9.54 -0.82
CA VAL A 14 25.67 9.18 -2.02
C VAL A 14 25.06 9.82 -3.27
N ASP A 15 23.73 9.91 -3.34
CA ASP A 15 22.99 10.48 -4.47
C ASP A 15 22.90 12.03 -4.43
N ASP A 16 23.56 12.67 -3.46
CA ASP A 16 23.55 14.14 -3.27
C ASP A 16 22.12 14.72 -3.06
N ALA A 17 21.24 13.93 -2.43
CA ALA A 17 19.82 14.25 -2.24
C ALA A 17 19.49 14.83 -0.86
N LEU A 18 20.46 14.99 0.03
CA LEU A 18 20.28 15.50 1.40
C LEU A 18 20.40 17.02 1.50
N SER A 19 19.68 17.62 2.46
CA SER A 19 19.92 19.01 2.80
C SER A 19 21.31 19.22 3.43
N PRO A 20 21.88 20.44 3.39
CA PRO A 20 23.20 20.70 3.98
C PRO A 20 23.31 20.33 5.46
N ALA A 21 22.22 20.50 6.23
CA ALA A 21 22.19 20.16 7.65
C ALA A 21 22.21 18.64 7.88
N GLU A 22 21.46 17.88 7.08
CA GLU A 22 21.42 16.41 7.16
C GLU A 22 22.73 15.78 6.69
N ARG A 23 23.33 16.36 5.64
CA ARG A 23 24.66 15.97 5.16
C ARG A 23 25.71 16.13 6.26
N GLY A 24 25.73 17.27 6.96
CA GLY A 24 26.66 17.51 8.07
C GLY A 24 26.56 16.44 9.16
N ALA A 25 25.33 16.08 9.57
CA ALA A 25 25.12 15.04 10.58
C ALA A 25 25.64 13.66 10.14
N ILE A 26 25.55 13.33 8.84
CA ILE A 26 26.12 12.08 8.31
C ILE A 26 27.63 12.16 8.24
N GLU A 27 28.21 13.29 7.83
CA GLU A 27 29.66 13.47 7.78
C GLU A 27 30.30 13.36 9.17
N ASP A 28 29.67 13.93 10.20
CA ASP A 28 30.08 13.77 11.59
C ASP A 28 30.07 12.28 12.00
N HIS A 29 29.01 11.54 11.66
CA HIS A 29 28.95 10.09 11.91
C HIS A 29 30.00 9.31 11.12
N LEU A 30 30.25 9.69 9.87
CA LEU A 30 31.25 9.06 9.01
C LEU A 30 32.68 9.32 9.52
N ALA A 31 32.94 10.39 10.29
CA ALA A 31 34.24 10.58 10.94
C ALA A 31 34.49 9.52 12.03
N GLU A 32 33.44 9.10 12.75
CA GLU A 32 33.56 8.21 13.90
C GLU A 32 33.34 6.73 13.56
N CYS A 33 32.56 6.41 12.52
CA CYS A 33 32.13 5.04 12.23
C CYS A 33 32.79 4.43 10.97
N ALA A 34 33.68 3.46 11.17
CA ALA A 34 34.39 2.78 10.08
C ALA A 34 33.48 1.94 9.16
N SER A 35 32.47 1.27 9.72
CA SER A 35 31.57 0.42 8.93
C SER A 35 30.64 1.23 8.01
N CYS A 36 30.20 2.42 8.45
CA CYS A 36 29.42 3.32 7.61
C CYS A 36 30.26 3.93 6.48
N ARG A 37 31.54 4.24 6.73
CA ARG A 37 32.47 4.65 5.66
C ARG A 37 32.62 3.58 4.60
N GLU A 38 32.82 2.33 5.01
CA GLU A 38 32.95 1.21 4.08
C GLU A 38 31.69 1.04 3.21
N GLN A 39 30.51 1.18 3.80
CA GLN A 39 29.24 1.13 3.06
C GLN A 39 29.12 2.24 2.01
N VAL A 40 29.44 3.49 2.39
CA VAL A 40 29.43 4.62 1.45
C VAL A 40 30.40 4.40 0.29
N GLU A 41 31.60 3.89 0.56
CA GLU A 41 32.57 3.60 -0.49
C GLU A 41 32.10 2.48 -1.43
N ARG A 42 31.45 1.43 -0.91
CA ARG A 42 30.82 0.39 -1.74
C ARG A 42 29.71 0.97 -2.63
N LEU A 43 28.86 1.83 -2.10
CA LEU A 43 27.79 2.49 -2.84
C LEU A 43 28.34 3.41 -3.93
N ARG A 44 29.35 4.23 -3.63
CA ARG A 44 30.03 5.09 -4.61
C ARG A 44 30.69 4.29 -5.72
N ALA A 45 31.34 3.18 -5.39
CA ALA A 45 31.93 2.28 -6.37
C ALA A 45 30.87 1.69 -7.33
N LEU A 46 29.71 1.30 -6.79
CA LEU A 46 28.57 0.82 -7.59
C LEU A 46 28.06 1.91 -8.53
N VAL A 47 27.81 3.13 -8.03
CA VAL A 47 27.36 4.26 -8.85
C VAL A 47 28.38 4.60 -9.93
N GLY A 48 29.67 4.56 -9.62
CA GLY A 48 30.75 4.74 -10.58
C GLY A 48 30.74 3.69 -11.69
N ALA A 49 30.50 2.42 -11.35
CA ALA A 49 30.36 1.34 -12.33
C ALA A 49 29.11 1.51 -13.22
N LEU A 50 27.99 1.96 -12.64
CA LEU A 50 26.76 2.26 -13.39
C LEU A 50 26.95 3.45 -14.33
N ALA A 51 27.68 4.49 -13.92
CA ALA A 51 27.98 5.66 -14.75
C ALA A 51 28.84 5.32 -15.98
N ALA A 52 29.56 4.19 -15.95
CA ALA A 52 30.33 3.68 -17.08
C ALA A 52 29.48 2.90 -18.10
N LEU A 53 28.22 2.59 -17.79
CA LEU A 53 27.33 1.90 -18.72
C LEU A 53 26.92 2.81 -19.89
N PRO A 54 26.56 2.23 -21.05
CA PRO A 54 25.96 2.98 -22.14
C PRO A 54 24.73 3.76 -21.65
N ARG A 55 24.65 5.05 -22.01
CA ARG A 55 23.50 5.90 -21.64
C ARG A 55 22.17 5.40 -22.17
N GLU A 56 22.20 4.72 -23.31
CA GLU A 56 21.02 4.17 -23.95
C GLU A 56 21.35 2.78 -24.51
N VAL A 57 20.44 1.85 -24.26
CA VAL A 57 20.43 0.53 -24.87
C VAL A 57 19.12 0.43 -25.64
N LEU A 58 19.18 0.59 -26.95
CA LEU A 58 18.00 0.36 -27.78
C LEU A 58 17.69 -1.13 -27.84
N PRO A 59 16.42 -1.55 -27.64
CA PRO A 59 16.02 -2.92 -27.90
C PRO A 59 16.27 -3.28 -29.38
N THR A 60 16.61 -4.54 -29.64
CA THR A 60 16.90 -5.03 -31.01
C THR A 60 15.70 -4.99 -31.96
N HIS A 61 14.49 -4.79 -31.44
CA HIS A 61 13.24 -4.78 -32.18
C HIS A 61 12.21 -3.86 -31.50
N ASP A 62 11.15 -3.50 -32.22
CA ASP A 62 10.09 -2.65 -31.68
C ASP A 62 9.20 -3.43 -30.69
N LEU A 63 9.27 -3.06 -29.41
CA LEU A 63 8.48 -3.64 -28.33
C LEU A 63 7.10 -2.98 -28.16
N ARG A 64 6.86 -1.82 -28.79
CA ARG A 64 5.60 -1.06 -28.62
C ARG A 64 4.35 -1.88 -28.92
N PRO A 65 4.26 -2.68 -30.00
CA PRO A 65 3.06 -3.44 -30.31
C PRO A 65 2.72 -4.48 -29.23
N GLY A 66 3.74 -5.19 -28.74
CA GLY A 66 3.56 -6.23 -27.70
C GLY A 66 3.15 -5.63 -26.35
N ILE A 67 3.75 -4.50 -25.97
CA ILE A 67 3.39 -3.77 -24.74
C ILE A 67 1.96 -3.22 -24.87
N ALA A 68 1.63 -2.58 -25.99
CA ALA A 68 0.30 -2.02 -26.24
C ALA A 68 -0.78 -3.11 -26.17
N ALA A 69 -0.52 -4.30 -26.72
CA ALA A 69 -1.46 -5.42 -26.66
C ALA A 69 -1.72 -5.92 -25.22
N ARG A 70 -0.75 -5.80 -24.32
CA ARG A 70 -0.87 -6.25 -22.91
C ARG A 70 -1.45 -5.18 -21.98
N ILE A 71 -1.18 -3.90 -22.26
CA ILE A 71 -1.71 -2.75 -21.51
C ILE A 71 -3.12 -2.38 -21.99
N ALA A 72 -3.47 -2.73 -23.24
CA ALA A 72 -4.80 -2.49 -23.79
C ALA A 72 -5.84 -2.93 -22.76
N PRO A 73 -6.80 -2.04 -22.43
CA PRO A 73 -7.79 -2.33 -21.41
C PRO A 73 -8.44 -3.66 -21.77
N ARG A 74 -8.31 -4.64 -20.87
CA ARG A 74 -9.13 -5.86 -20.96
C ARG A 74 -10.55 -5.36 -21.13
N ARG A 75 -11.22 -5.81 -22.20
CA ARG A 75 -12.61 -5.41 -22.50
C ARG A 75 -13.36 -5.33 -21.18
N PRO A 76 -14.01 -4.20 -20.85
CA PRO A 76 -14.80 -4.11 -19.64
C PRO A 76 -15.66 -5.38 -19.56
N GLY A 77 -15.50 -6.16 -18.50
CA GLY A 77 -16.34 -7.34 -18.30
C GLY A 77 -17.80 -6.91 -18.39
N ARG A 78 -18.71 -7.83 -18.76
CA ARG A 78 -20.15 -7.55 -18.96
C ARG A 78 -20.80 -6.61 -17.94
N LEU A 79 -20.28 -6.57 -16.71
CA LEU A 79 -20.71 -5.63 -15.67
C LEU A 79 -20.47 -4.14 -16.04
N ALA A 80 -19.32 -3.80 -16.59
CA ALA A 80 -19.01 -2.42 -16.99
C ALA A 80 -19.73 -2.01 -18.29
N GLU A 81 -20.17 -2.96 -19.11
CA GLU A 81 -21.10 -2.70 -20.24
C GLU A 81 -22.54 -2.46 -19.76
N LEU A 82 -22.95 -3.10 -18.66
CA LEU A 82 -24.23 -2.81 -17.98
C LEU A 82 -24.24 -1.46 -17.25
N LEU A 83 -23.06 -0.98 -16.83
CA LEU A 83 -22.88 0.28 -16.09
C LEU A 83 -22.40 1.45 -16.97
N ALA A 84 -22.13 1.21 -18.26
CA ALA A 84 -21.74 2.27 -19.18
C ALA A 84 -22.95 3.19 -19.45
N PRO A 85 -22.84 4.53 -19.22
CA PRO A 85 -23.92 5.45 -19.52
C PRO A 85 -24.15 5.44 -21.03
N LYS A 86 -25.31 4.93 -21.45
CA LYS A 86 -25.78 5.05 -22.84
C LYS A 86 -25.81 6.54 -23.19
N SER A 87 -25.10 6.91 -24.26
CA SER A 87 -24.85 8.28 -24.69
C SER A 87 -26.11 9.14 -24.65
N ALA A 88 -26.10 10.18 -23.82
CA ALA A 88 -27.09 11.24 -23.79
C ALA A 88 -26.90 12.23 -24.98
N SER A 89 -26.71 11.71 -26.20
CA SER A 89 -26.46 12.52 -27.39
C SER A 89 -27.71 12.75 -28.27
N THR A 90 -28.91 12.55 -27.74
CA THR A 90 -30.17 12.78 -28.49
C THR A 90 -31.12 13.77 -27.81
N PHE A 91 -30.79 14.34 -26.66
CA PHE A 91 -31.73 15.21 -25.92
C PHE A 91 -31.52 16.72 -26.12
N TRP A 92 -30.50 17.12 -26.88
CA TRP A 92 -30.23 18.54 -27.15
C TRP A 92 -30.73 18.94 -28.54
N GLY A 93 -32.06 19.06 -28.62
CA GLY A 93 -32.82 19.81 -29.64
C GLY A 93 -34.32 19.57 -29.48
N PRO A 94 -35.24 20.56 -29.65
CA PRO A 94 -35.09 22.01 -29.81
C PRO A 94 -35.80 22.79 -28.68
N PHE A 95 -35.09 23.24 -27.64
CA PHE A 95 -35.62 24.20 -26.65
C PHE A 95 -35.29 25.65 -27.02
N ALA A 96 -35.31 25.95 -28.33
CA ALA A 96 -34.97 27.26 -28.89
C ALA A 96 -36.20 28.17 -29.12
N ASP A 97 -37.36 27.90 -28.51
CA ASP A 97 -38.58 28.73 -28.69
C ASP A 97 -39.13 29.33 -27.38
N ARG A 98 -38.58 30.50 -27.04
CA ARG A 98 -39.24 31.83 -26.91
C ARG A 98 -40.69 32.00 -26.37
N THR A 99 -41.26 31.18 -25.47
CA THR A 99 -42.64 31.50 -24.99
C THR A 99 -42.96 31.43 -23.50
N LEU A 100 -42.05 31.08 -22.60
CA LEU A 100 -42.40 30.94 -21.16
C LEU A 100 -41.59 31.85 -20.25
N TRP A 101 -41.72 33.17 -20.47
CA TRP A 101 -41.16 34.24 -19.62
C TRP A 101 -42.22 34.91 -18.73
N SER A 102 -43.31 34.22 -18.39
CA SER A 102 -44.41 34.77 -17.58
C SER A 102 -44.94 33.83 -16.49
N ALA A 103 -44.07 33.08 -15.83
CA ALA A 103 -44.43 32.31 -14.64
C ALA A 103 -43.31 32.35 -13.58
N ARG A 104 -42.77 33.54 -13.32
CA ARG A 104 -42.01 33.79 -12.08
C ARG A 104 -43.03 34.16 -11.01
N VAL A 105 -43.45 33.21 -10.17
CA VAL A 105 -43.78 33.46 -8.74
C VAL A 105 -43.98 32.20 -7.86
N PRO A 106 -44.27 30.95 -8.30
CA PRO A 106 -44.33 29.84 -7.35
C PRO A 106 -43.29 28.73 -7.58
N LEU A 107 -42.02 29.06 -7.89
CA LEU A 107 -40.90 28.09 -7.88
C LEU A 107 -39.83 28.37 -6.82
N ALA A 108 -39.91 29.51 -6.11
CA ALA A 108 -38.98 29.84 -5.03
C ALA A 108 -39.26 29.07 -3.72
N ALA A 109 -40.48 28.60 -3.49
CA ALA A 109 -40.87 27.91 -2.25
C ALA A 109 -40.35 26.46 -2.17
N ALA A 110 -40.31 25.73 -3.29
CA ALA A 110 -39.85 24.34 -3.31
C ALA A 110 -38.33 24.20 -3.10
N ALA A 111 -37.55 25.18 -3.56
CA ALA A 111 -36.10 25.20 -3.37
C ALA A 111 -35.71 25.41 -1.89
N VAL A 112 -36.44 26.26 -1.16
CA VAL A 112 -36.17 26.49 0.27
C VAL A 112 -36.49 25.25 1.09
N VAL A 113 -37.58 24.53 0.78
CA VAL A 113 -37.94 23.28 1.46
C VAL A 113 -36.88 22.19 1.23
N LEU A 114 -36.35 22.05 0.02
CA LEU A 114 -35.26 21.10 -0.27
C LEU A 114 -33.96 21.45 0.46
N VAL A 115 -33.60 22.74 0.54
CA VAL A 115 -32.41 23.17 1.29
C VAL A 115 -32.57 22.90 2.79
N VAL A 116 -33.74 23.21 3.37
CA VAL A 116 -34.03 22.93 4.79
C VAL A 116 -34.05 21.44 5.08
N LEU A 117 -34.68 20.62 4.24
CA LEU A 117 -34.66 19.15 4.39
C LEU A 117 -33.25 18.59 4.26
N SER A 118 -32.44 19.08 3.32
CA SER A 118 -31.05 18.65 3.19
C SER A 118 -30.23 19.06 4.42
N SER A 119 -30.44 20.27 4.96
CA SER A 119 -29.74 20.77 6.14
C SER A 119 -30.13 20.03 7.41
N VAL A 120 -31.42 19.68 7.57
CA VAL A 120 -31.92 18.88 8.69
C VAL A 120 -31.43 17.44 8.59
N LEU A 121 -31.41 16.86 7.38
CA LEU A 121 -30.86 15.53 7.15
C LEU A 121 -29.35 15.49 7.43
N THR A 122 -28.62 16.54 7.04
CA THR A 122 -27.20 16.69 7.35
C THR A 122 -26.99 16.82 8.86
N LEU A 123 -27.83 17.57 9.58
CA LEU A 123 -27.77 17.65 11.03
C LEU A 123 -28.14 16.31 11.70
N LEU A 124 -29.12 15.57 11.21
CA LEU A 124 -29.52 14.27 11.78
C LEU A 124 -28.49 13.16 11.52
N LEU A 125 -27.80 13.16 10.37
CA LEU A 125 -26.77 12.16 10.05
C LEU A 125 -25.37 12.52 10.58
N VAL A 126 -25.02 13.81 10.70
CA VAL A 126 -23.69 14.26 11.15
C VAL A 126 -23.62 14.47 12.66
N THR A 127 -24.73 14.75 13.35
CA THR A 127 -24.75 14.84 14.83
C THR A 127 -24.36 13.55 15.57
N PRO A 128 -24.70 12.32 15.15
CA PRO A 128 -24.19 11.11 15.83
C PRO A 128 -22.68 10.93 15.65
N ILE A 129 -22.10 11.42 14.55
CA ILE A 129 -20.65 11.37 14.28
C ILE A 129 -19.92 12.45 15.11
N ARG A 130 -20.50 13.65 15.23
CA ARG A 130 -19.99 14.70 16.13
C ARG A 130 -20.18 14.38 17.60
N LYS A 131 -21.25 13.70 18.01
CA LYS A 131 -21.41 13.20 19.39
C LYS A 131 -20.40 12.10 19.70
N LYS A 132 -20.09 11.20 18.75
CA LYS A 132 -18.96 10.26 18.87
C LYS A 132 -17.60 10.95 18.90
N ALA A 133 -17.41 12.04 18.15
CA ALA A 133 -16.17 12.83 18.15
C ALA A 133 -16.02 13.72 19.41
N ALA A 134 -17.11 14.25 19.95
CA ALA A 134 -17.12 15.01 21.21
C ALA A 134 -16.96 14.10 22.44
N GLN A 135 -17.16 12.79 22.29
CA GLN A 135 -16.84 11.79 23.31
C GLN A 135 -15.36 11.36 23.31
N VAL A 136 -14.52 11.96 22.46
CA VAL A 136 -13.06 11.74 22.41
C VAL A 136 -12.27 12.75 23.26
N GLN A 137 -12.92 13.75 23.88
CA GLN A 137 -12.25 14.63 24.84
C GLN A 137 -12.45 14.14 26.30
N ALA A 138 -11.37 13.52 26.81
CA ALA A 138 -11.00 13.16 28.19
C ALA A 138 -11.79 12.02 28.89
N PRO A 139 -11.07 10.93 29.23
CA PRO A 139 -10.41 10.92 30.54
C PRO A 139 -8.87 10.86 30.43
N ALA A 140 -8.21 11.76 31.16
CA ALA A 140 -6.76 11.83 31.30
C ALA A 140 -6.20 10.71 32.23
N ALA A 141 -6.58 9.45 31.99
CA ALA A 141 -6.13 8.31 32.80
C ALA A 141 -5.87 7.00 32.01
N GLN A 142 -5.74 7.03 30.68
CA GLN A 142 -5.56 5.82 29.85
C GLN A 142 -4.36 5.87 28.89
N THR A 143 -3.30 6.62 29.20
CA THR A 143 -2.06 6.61 28.41
C THR A 143 -1.30 5.29 28.45
N ALA A 144 -1.73 4.31 29.26
CA ALA A 144 -1.18 2.95 29.27
C ALA A 144 -1.93 1.95 28.36
N GLU A 145 -3.11 2.31 27.81
CA GLU A 145 -4.00 1.35 27.13
C GLU A 145 -3.95 1.44 25.59
N ALA A 146 -3.54 2.58 25.04
CA ALA A 146 -3.36 2.78 23.60
C ALA A 146 -2.39 1.79 22.91
N PRO A 147 -1.19 1.49 23.46
CA PRO A 147 -0.30 0.50 22.83
C PRO A 147 -0.83 -0.94 22.93
N ALA A 148 -1.60 -1.26 23.98
CA ALA A 148 -2.19 -2.58 24.15
C ALA A 148 -3.30 -2.86 23.14
N ALA A 149 -4.13 -1.86 22.82
CA ALA A 149 -5.19 -1.97 21.81
C ALA A 149 -4.62 -2.19 20.39
N VAL A 150 -3.60 -1.42 20.00
CA VAL A 150 -2.93 -1.57 18.69
C VAL A 150 -2.26 -2.95 18.58
N LEU A 151 -1.63 -3.43 19.65
CA LEU A 151 -1.03 -4.77 19.66
C LEU A 151 -2.08 -5.88 19.60
N ALA A 152 -3.24 -5.69 20.24
CA ALA A 152 -4.35 -6.63 20.15
C ALA A 152 -4.94 -6.70 18.73
N GLU A 153 -5.08 -5.56 18.05
CA GLU A 153 -5.50 -5.49 16.65
C GLU A 153 -4.49 -6.22 15.74
N PHE A 154 -3.19 -5.95 15.91
CA PHE A 154 -2.12 -6.64 15.20
C PHE A 154 -2.18 -8.16 15.41
N ARG A 155 -2.31 -8.64 16.65
CA ARG A 155 -2.42 -10.08 16.96
C ARG A 155 -3.66 -10.71 16.32
N GLY A 156 -4.77 -9.98 16.25
CA GLY A 156 -5.98 -10.42 15.57
C GLY A 156 -5.78 -10.60 14.06
N ALA A 157 -5.15 -9.61 13.41
CA ALA A 157 -4.78 -9.67 12.00
C ALA A 157 -3.79 -10.82 11.72
N GLU A 158 -2.76 -10.95 12.54
CA GLU A 158 -1.75 -12.02 12.45
C GLU A 158 -2.38 -13.42 12.56
N ALA A 159 -3.30 -13.63 13.50
CA ALA A 159 -4.00 -14.91 13.64
C ALA A 159 -4.82 -15.26 12.39
N GLY A 160 -5.39 -14.25 11.70
CA GLY A 160 -6.07 -14.42 10.42
C GLY A 160 -5.13 -14.92 9.32
N TYR A 161 -3.96 -14.30 9.19
CA TYR A 161 -2.93 -14.71 8.23
C TYR A 161 -2.41 -16.12 8.50
N LEU A 162 -2.07 -16.44 9.75
CA LEU A 162 -1.56 -17.76 10.13
C LEU A 162 -2.56 -18.89 9.82
N ARG A 163 -3.86 -18.65 10.03
CA ARG A 163 -4.91 -19.61 9.68
C ARG A 163 -4.95 -19.85 8.17
N ALA A 164 -4.98 -18.78 7.37
CA ALA A 164 -5.03 -18.88 5.91
C ALA A 164 -3.76 -19.54 5.32
N ILE A 165 -2.60 -19.26 5.90
CA ILE A 165 -1.34 -19.92 5.53
C ILE A 165 -1.40 -21.42 5.81
N GLY A 166 -1.83 -21.83 7.00
CA GLY A 166 -1.95 -23.26 7.35
C GLY A 166 -2.96 -24.02 6.47
N GLU A 167 -4.06 -23.38 6.09
CA GLU A 167 -5.02 -23.93 5.12
C GLU A 167 -4.39 -24.13 3.73
N LEU A 168 -3.59 -23.18 3.25
CA LEU A 168 -2.91 -23.30 1.96
C LEU A 168 -1.76 -24.31 2.00
N GLU A 169 -0.95 -24.33 3.06
CA GLU A 169 0.16 -25.27 3.23
C GLU A 169 -0.36 -26.71 3.32
N SER A 170 -1.45 -26.96 4.04
CA SER A 170 -2.09 -28.29 4.08
C SER A 170 -2.67 -28.70 2.73
N ALA A 171 -3.34 -27.78 2.02
CA ALA A 171 -3.83 -28.04 0.67
C ALA A 171 -2.69 -28.36 -0.31
N LEU A 172 -1.58 -27.63 -0.24
CA LEU A 172 -0.38 -27.89 -1.04
C LEU A 172 0.29 -29.21 -0.63
N GLY A 173 0.36 -29.55 0.65
CA GLY A 173 0.93 -30.82 1.13
C GLY A 173 0.21 -32.04 0.56
N THR A 174 -1.12 -31.97 0.38
CA THR A 174 -1.89 -33.07 -0.22
C THR A 174 -1.69 -33.21 -1.73
N ARG A 175 -1.35 -32.13 -2.45
CA ARG A 175 -1.22 -32.11 -3.92
C ARG A 175 0.22 -31.87 -4.40
N GLY A 176 1.18 -31.82 -3.48
CA GLY A 176 2.54 -31.37 -3.74
C GLY A 176 3.32 -32.28 -4.70
N SER A 177 2.94 -33.55 -4.82
CA SER A 177 3.51 -34.47 -5.81
C SER A 177 3.25 -34.10 -7.27
N GLN A 178 2.36 -33.13 -7.52
CA GLN A 178 2.07 -32.60 -8.86
C GLN A 178 3.03 -31.46 -9.26
N LEU A 179 3.77 -30.88 -8.31
CA LEU A 179 4.81 -29.89 -8.61
C LEU A 179 6.10 -30.59 -9.04
N ALA A 180 6.83 -29.98 -9.98
CA ALA A 180 8.18 -30.43 -10.31
C ALA A 180 9.10 -30.32 -9.08
N PRO A 181 10.01 -31.30 -8.85
CA PRO A 181 10.86 -31.33 -7.67
C PRO A 181 11.77 -30.10 -7.56
N GLU A 182 12.20 -29.54 -8.69
CA GLU A 182 12.97 -28.29 -8.74
C GLU A 182 12.17 -27.08 -8.23
N THR A 183 10.89 -26.97 -8.60
CA THR A 183 9.99 -25.90 -8.14
C THR A 183 9.72 -26.00 -6.64
N ILE A 184 9.55 -27.21 -6.11
CA ILE A 184 9.38 -27.44 -4.67
C ILE A 184 10.61 -26.95 -3.92
N ALA A 185 11.81 -27.32 -4.37
CA ALA A 185 13.05 -26.91 -3.72
C ALA A 185 13.25 -25.37 -3.70
N ILE A 186 12.86 -24.68 -4.77
CA ILE A 186 12.89 -23.21 -4.83
C ILE A 186 11.85 -22.61 -3.86
N LEU A 187 10.62 -23.13 -3.87
CA LEU A 187 9.56 -22.67 -2.99
C LEU A 187 9.95 -22.83 -1.51
N GLU A 188 10.45 -23.99 -1.11
CA GLU A 188 10.91 -24.26 0.26
C GLU A 188 12.06 -23.36 0.68
N ARG A 189 13.00 -23.05 -0.23
CA ARG A 189 14.07 -22.10 0.04
C ARG A 189 13.53 -20.70 0.31
N ASN A 190 12.63 -20.21 -0.55
CA ASN A 190 12.04 -18.88 -0.41
C ASN A 190 11.19 -18.77 0.86
N LEU A 191 10.38 -19.79 1.15
CA LEU A 191 9.56 -19.84 2.36
C LEU A 191 10.42 -19.81 3.62
N ARG A 192 11.55 -20.56 3.66
CA ARG A 192 12.49 -20.50 4.80
C ARG A 192 13.07 -19.10 5.03
N ILE A 193 13.37 -18.35 3.97
CA ILE A 193 13.88 -16.98 4.09
C ILE A 193 12.80 -16.07 4.68
N ILE A 194 11.56 -16.17 4.17
CA ILE A 194 10.44 -15.36 4.65
C ILE A 194 10.12 -15.70 6.13
N ASP A 195 10.12 -16.97 6.49
CA ASP A 195 9.83 -17.43 7.85
C ASP A 195 10.91 -16.98 8.84
N ALA A 196 12.18 -16.97 8.44
CA ALA A 196 13.27 -16.43 9.25
C ALA A 196 13.10 -14.91 9.48
N ALA A 197 12.78 -14.15 8.43
CA ALA A 197 12.55 -12.71 8.51
C ALA A 197 11.34 -12.35 9.40
N LEU A 198 10.26 -13.15 9.33
CA LEU A 198 9.10 -13.00 10.22
C LEU A 198 9.46 -13.26 11.68
N ALA A 199 10.23 -14.32 11.96
CA ALA A 199 10.65 -14.64 13.31
C ALA A 199 11.53 -13.53 13.92
N GLU A 200 12.48 -13.00 13.15
CA GLU A 200 13.34 -11.89 13.56
C GLU A 200 12.52 -10.62 13.83
N SER A 201 11.64 -10.24 12.90
CA SER A 201 10.81 -9.05 13.02
C SER A 201 9.84 -9.13 14.21
N ARG A 202 9.29 -10.32 14.49
CA ARG A 202 8.43 -10.54 15.67
C ARG A 202 9.23 -10.46 16.98
N ALA A 203 10.45 -10.97 17.01
CA ALA A 203 11.33 -10.84 18.16
C ALA A 203 11.70 -9.36 18.42
N ALA A 204 11.92 -8.57 17.37
CA ALA A 204 12.12 -7.13 17.47
C ALA A 204 10.85 -6.40 17.97
N LEU A 205 9.67 -6.76 17.48
CA LEU A 205 8.39 -6.19 17.95
C LEU A 205 8.13 -6.51 19.43
N ALA A 206 8.53 -7.69 19.92
CA ALA A 206 8.42 -8.03 21.33
C ALA A 206 9.28 -7.13 22.23
N GLN A 207 10.44 -6.67 21.73
CA GLN A 207 11.31 -5.73 22.44
C GLN A 207 10.81 -4.28 22.35
N ALA A 208 10.17 -3.91 21.23
CA ALA A 208 9.60 -2.58 21.01
C ALA A 208 8.10 -2.63 20.63
N PRO A 209 7.19 -2.95 21.57
CA PRO A 209 5.77 -3.18 21.27
C PRO A 209 5.01 -1.94 20.77
N ALA A 210 5.55 -0.75 21.05
CA ALA A 210 4.99 0.53 20.66
C ALA A 210 5.46 1.01 19.27
N ASN A 211 6.22 0.19 18.52
CA ASN A 211 6.69 0.55 17.18
C ASN A 211 5.66 0.10 16.10
N PRO A 212 4.82 1.02 15.58
CA PRO A 212 3.79 0.68 14.59
C PRO A 212 4.38 0.28 13.23
N GLU A 213 5.64 0.64 12.96
CA GLU A 213 6.30 0.33 11.69
C GLU A 213 6.60 -1.17 11.58
N LEU A 214 7.15 -1.76 12.65
CA LEU A 214 7.42 -3.20 12.72
C LEU A 214 6.14 -4.03 12.55
N ALA A 215 5.04 -3.60 13.16
CA ALA A 215 3.74 -4.25 12.99
C ALA A 215 3.30 -4.25 11.51
N ARG A 216 3.45 -3.13 10.80
CA ARG A 216 3.11 -3.02 9.38
C ARG A 216 3.99 -3.90 8.50
N ILE A 217 5.31 -3.89 8.74
CA ILE A 217 6.27 -4.73 8.01
C ILE A 217 5.92 -6.21 8.16
N ILE A 218 5.61 -6.67 9.39
CA ILE A 218 5.23 -8.06 9.64
C ILE A 218 3.96 -8.44 8.86
N LEU A 219 2.90 -7.61 8.90
CA LEU A 219 1.67 -7.89 8.17
C LEU A 219 1.89 -7.95 6.64
N SER A 220 2.67 -7.03 6.08
CA SER A 220 3.01 -7.07 4.65
C SER A 220 3.83 -8.29 4.26
N THR A 221 4.69 -8.78 5.16
CA THR A 221 5.48 -10.00 4.94
C THR A 221 4.59 -11.25 4.94
N TYR A 222 3.57 -11.30 5.81
CA TYR A 222 2.55 -12.35 5.76
C TYR A 222 1.75 -12.33 4.44
N GLU A 223 1.38 -11.15 3.93
CA GLU A 223 0.70 -11.01 2.63
C GLU A 223 1.53 -11.60 1.49
N GLN A 224 2.83 -11.30 1.46
CA GLN A 224 3.76 -11.85 0.47
C GLN A 224 3.88 -13.38 0.56
N LYS A 225 4.00 -13.94 1.78
CA LYS A 225 4.01 -15.40 1.99
C LYS A 225 2.74 -16.03 1.44
N LEU A 226 1.61 -15.42 1.72
CA LEU A 226 0.30 -15.92 1.32
C LEU A 226 0.12 -15.88 -0.21
N GLU A 227 0.57 -14.81 -0.87
CA GLU A 227 0.54 -14.72 -2.34
C GLU A 227 1.44 -15.78 -3.00
N LEU A 228 2.63 -16.03 -2.45
CA LEU A 228 3.52 -17.10 -2.91
C LEU A 228 2.86 -18.47 -2.82
N LEU A 229 2.18 -18.77 -1.71
CA LEU A 229 1.44 -20.02 -1.52
C LEU A 229 0.24 -20.13 -2.48
N ARG A 230 -0.52 -19.06 -2.69
CA ARG A 230 -1.62 -19.02 -3.67
C ARG A 230 -1.12 -19.20 -5.10
N GLN A 231 0.05 -18.66 -5.43
CA GLN A 231 0.67 -18.84 -6.73
C GLN A 231 1.07 -20.30 -6.93
N ALA A 232 1.72 -20.93 -5.94
CA ALA A 232 2.04 -22.36 -5.97
C ALA A 232 0.77 -23.21 -6.15
N GLN A 233 -0.32 -22.87 -5.46
CA GLN A 233 -1.59 -23.59 -5.60
C GLN A 233 -2.16 -23.49 -7.02
N ARG A 234 -2.09 -22.31 -7.65
CA ARG A 234 -2.51 -22.08 -9.03
C ARG A 234 -1.68 -22.84 -10.05
N THR A 235 -0.40 -23.11 -9.77
CA THR A 235 0.44 -23.91 -10.69
C THR A 235 0.09 -25.40 -10.70
N ILE A 236 -0.68 -25.87 -9.72
CA ILE A 236 -1.11 -27.27 -9.58
C ILE A 236 -2.49 -27.50 -10.22
N GLY A 237 -3.34 -26.47 -10.30
CA GLY A 237 -4.72 -26.57 -10.79
C GLY A 237 -4.85 -26.20 -12.26
#